data_AF-F8PQF2-F1
#
_entry.id   AF-F8PQF2-F1
#
_cell.length_a   1.000
_cell.length_b   1.000
_cell.length_c   1.000
_cell.angle_alpha   90.00
_cell.angle_beta   90.00
_cell.angle_gamma   90.00
#
_symmetry.space_group_name_H-M   'P 1'
#
loop_
_entity.id
_entity.type
_entity.pdbx_description
1 polymer ?
#
loop_
_entity_poly.entity_id
_entity_poly.type
_entity_poly.pdbx_seq_one_letter_code
_entity_poly.pdbx_strand_id
1 'polypeptide(L)'
;MPTTSALVADNVDDILSTIHDQFTLDSSTLFKITKAFLREVSDGLSNYGHAMAMIPTFVKGVPNGSETGTFLALDLGGTNLRVCEVTLHGDKTFSLRQQKFRVSETLKTGEVTTLFDYLADSVDAFLTESGSPTTAVPPSLTPNPSRDMVNPLEEEEDSPAVPLGLTFSFPVEQMALDSGILLTWTKGFSAKNAIGKDIVKLLQNAFDRKHMHVNCVALVNDTVGALLSRAYTSGGCILGAIFGTGTNGAYVESVANIKKFGDSNPAVALGGDMIVNTEWGGFNNSRTALPTTPYDNKLDRESINPRYQAFEKFISGMYLGEIARNVILSLIDAAPRPVLFGGRASDALNKQWGLDTAVLSEIEEAWVGLGRFAPLPGKEDEDEGTRLERVRGVVVQRLGFADSDVSIKDAEIVRKVCSLVADRAAWMSGCAIAAVLVQTGRAHLAEEGASENAAKLRDDGQRIGVGVDGSLVEFYPNFETKMRESLRILVGPEVESRVNIGMAKDGSGVGAALCALVAIKQQHSLQQHTYQADPVHIQPQVSTQENLAYVSSMRS
;
A
#
# COMPACT_ATOMS: atom_id res chain seq x y z
N MET A 1 32.67 8.47 -24.90
CA MET A 1 33.52 8.34 -23.70
C MET A 1 32.60 8.57 -22.51
N PRO A 2 32.30 7.58 -21.67
CA PRO A 2 31.54 7.84 -20.46
C PRO A 2 32.46 8.66 -19.54
N THR A 3 32.04 9.87 -19.18
CA THR A 3 32.71 10.66 -18.15
C THR A 3 32.65 9.85 -16.85
N THR A 4 33.79 9.32 -16.40
CA THR A 4 33.95 8.68 -15.10
C THR A 4 33.60 9.70 -14.02
N SER A 5 32.35 9.66 -13.55
CA SER A 5 31.80 10.56 -12.53
C SER A 5 32.25 10.15 -11.13
N ALA A 6 33.56 9.94 -10.95
CA ALA A 6 34.10 9.77 -9.61
C ALA A 6 33.79 11.05 -8.81
N LEU A 7 33.38 10.91 -7.56
CA LEU A 7 33.33 12.05 -6.66
C LEU A 7 34.76 12.55 -6.48
N VAL A 8 35.05 13.75 -6.97
CA VAL A 8 36.38 14.38 -6.90
C VAL A 8 36.34 15.46 -5.83
N ALA A 9 37.03 15.22 -4.71
CA ALA A 9 37.29 16.22 -3.70
C ALA A 9 38.64 15.96 -3.04
N ASP A 10 39.28 17.02 -2.56
CA ASP A 10 40.56 16.93 -1.86
C ASP A 10 40.39 16.35 -0.43
N ASN A 11 39.17 16.41 0.12
CA ASN A 11 38.82 15.96 1.47
C ASN A 11 37.61 15.00 1.46
N VAL A 12 37.71 13.90 2.21
CA VAL A 12 36.64 12.91 2.40
C VAL A 12 35.42 13.52 3.10
N ASP A 13 35.65 14.41 4.06
CA ASP A 13 34.55 15.03 4.82
C ASP A 13 33.67 15.89 3.92
N ASP A 14 34.23 16.53 2.90
CA ASP A 14 33.47 17.33 1.93
C ASP A 14 32.56 16.44 1.06
N ILE A 15 33.05 15.25 0.68
CA ILE A 15 32.27 14.25 -0.07
C ILE A 15 31.10 13.77 0.79
N LEU A 16 31.37 13.39 2.04
CA LEU A 16 30.36 12.90 2.96
C LEU A 16 29.35 13.99 3.32
N SER A 17 29.78 15.24 3.52
CA SER A 17 28.89 16.39 3.74
C SER A 17 27.99 16.64 2.54
N THR A 18 28.55 16.60 1.32
CA THR A 18 27.75 16.79 0.10
C THR A 18 26.68 15.71 -0.05
N ILE A 19 27.00 14.45 0.23
CA ILE A 19 26.02 13.36 0.23
C ILE A 19 24.99 13.58 1.34
N HIS A 20 25.43 13.91 2.54
CA HIS A 20 24.53 14.20 3.66
C HIS A 20 23.51 15.29 3.31
N ASP A 21 23.95 16.40 2.72
CA ASP A 21 23.08 17.51 2.33
C ASP A 21 22.11 17.15 1.20
N GLN A 22 22.49 16.24 0.29
CA GLN A 22 21.61 15.74 -0.77
C GLN A 22 20.44 14.89 -0.25
N PHE A 23 20.61 14.21 0.89
CA PHE A 23 19.58 13.35 1.49
C PHE A 23 18.82 14.02 2.65
N THR A 24 19.39 15.07 3.24
CA THR A 24 18.76 15.82 4.33
C THR A 24 17.57 16.63 3.84
N LEU A 25 16.44 16.52 4.52
CA LEU A 25 15.24 17.30 4.25
C LEU A 25 15.08 18.35 5.33
N ASP A 26 15.14 19.63 4.98
CA ASP A 26 14.79 20.71 5.90
C ASP A 26 13.27 20.94 5.92
N SER A 27 12.79 21.72 6.89
CA SER A 27 11.36 22.04 7.03
C SER A 27 10.78 22.63 5.74
N SER A 28 11.53 23.52 5.07
CA SER A 28 11.13 24.15 3.80
C SER A 28 10.86 23.10 2.71
N THR A 29 11.75 22.11 2.58
CA THR A 29 11.60 21.01 1.65
C THR A 29 10.39 20.14 1.97
N LEU A 30 10.16 19.81 3.24
CA LEU A 30 8.97 19.06 3.66
C LEU A 30 7.66 19.79 3.30
N PHE A 31 7.59 21.10 3.56
CA PHE A 31 6.43 21.91 3.17
C PHE A 31 6.27 22.00 1.64
N LYS A 32 7.37 22.15 0.89
CA LYS A 32 7.36 22.16 -0.58
C LYS A 32 6.80 20.86 -1.15
N ILE A 33 7.26 19.71 -0.64
CA ILE A 33 6.78 18.39 -1.05
C ILE A 33 5.29 18.26 -0.74
N THR A 34 4.87 18.60 0.48
CA THR A 34 3.47 18.47 0.92
C THR A 34 2.52 19.38 0.13
N LYS A 35 2.92 20.62 -0.17
CA LYS A 35 2.16 21.55 -1.03
C LYS A 35 2.07 21.06 -2.49
N ALA A 36 3.12 20.42 -3.01
CA ALA A 36 3.05 19.78 -4.32
C ALA A 36 2.11 18.56 -4.30
N PHE A 37 2.14 17.77 -3.23
CA PHE A 37 1.26 16.61 -3.04
C PHE A 37 -0.21 17.01 -3.03
N LEU A 38 -0.57 18.05 -2.26
CA LEU A 38 -1.93 18.59 -2.22
C LEU A 38 -2.41 19.09 -3.59
N ARG A 39 -1.52 19.67 -4.40
CA ARG A 39 -1.85 20.09 -5.78
C ARG A 39 -2.14 18.89 -6.67
N GLU A 40 -1.28 17.86 -6.66
CA GLU A 40 -1.51 16.66 -7.48
C GLU A 40 -2.74 15.85 -7.01
N VAL A 41 -3.08 15.88 -5.72
CA VAL A 41 -4.37 15.38 -5.20
C VAL A 41 -5.54 16.14 -5.82
N SER A 42 -5.51 17.48 -5.79
CA SER A 42 -6.54 18.31 -6.40
C SER A 42 -6.69 18.05 -7.90
N ASP A 43 -5.57 17.92 -8.62
CA ASP A 43 -5.54 17.63 -10.05
C ASP A 43 -6.19 16.26 -10.36
N GLY A 44 -5.79 15.21 -9.64
CA GLY A 44 -6.31 13.85 -9.83
C GLY A 44 -7.77 13.66 -9.40
N LEU A 45 -8.27 14.45 -8.44
CA LEU A 45 -9.70 14.50 -8.11
C LEU A 45 -10.50 15.27 -9.16
N SER A 46 -9.87 16.24 -9.83
CA SER A 46 -10.52 17.10 -10.81
C SER A 46 -10.61 16.48 -12.19
N ASN A 47 -9.57 15.76 -12.62
CA ASN A 47 -9.45 15.21 -13.97
C ASN A 47 -8.85 13.80 -13.98
N TYR A 48 -9.13 13.05 -15.05
CA TYR A 48 -8.46 11.78 -15.34
C TYR A 48 -7.08 12.01 -15.99
N GLY A 49 -6.22 10.99 -15.99
CA GLY A 49 -4.93 11.02 -16.70
C GLY A 49 -3.76 11.64 -15.94
N HIS A 50 -3.93 11.94 -14.65
CA HIS A 50 -2.84 12.37 -13.78
C HIS A 50 -2.09 11.17 -13.16
N ALA A 51 -0.82 11.38 -12.82
CA ALA A 51 0.03 10.34 -12.25
C ALA A 51 -0.48 9.86 -10.88
N MET A 52 -0.93 10.79 -10.04
CA MET A 52 -1.82 10.48 -8.91
C MET A 52 -3.24 10.35 -9.46
N ALA A 53 -3.66 9.11 -9.72
CA ALA A 53 -4.91 8.86 -10.40
C ALA A 53 -6.14 9.17 -9.54
N MET A 54 -6.02 9.16 -8.20
CA MET A 54 -7.10 9.42 -7.24
C MET A 54 -8.36 8.61 -7.58
N ILE A 55 -8.20 7.31 -7.79
CA ILE A 55 -9.21 6.37 -8.28
C ILE A 55 -10.37 6.27 -7.28
N PRO A 56 -11.59 6.66 -7.68
CA PRO A 56 -12.78 6.46 -6.87
C PRO A 56 -13.11 4.97 -6.76
N THR A 57 -13.21 4.46 -5.53
CA THR A 57 -13.35 3.02 -5.29
C THR A 57 -14.80 2.56 -5.19
N PHE A 58 -15.75 3.51 -5.15
CA PHE A 58 -17.17 3.24 -4.87
C PHE A 58 -17.45 2.60 -3.51
N VAL A 59 -16.44 2.46 -2.64
CA VAL A 59 -16.63 2.10 -1.24
C VAL A 59 -17.11 3.32 -0.47
N LYS A 60 -18.41 3.36 -0.18
CA LYS A 60 -19.05 4.37 0.66
C LYS A 60 -19.17 3.84 2.09
N GLY A 61 -18.65 4.61 3.04
CA GLY A 61 -18.67 4.27 4.46
C GLY A 61 -17.47 3.44 4.90
N VAL A 62 -17.28 3.44 6.21
CA VAL A 62 -16.14 2.82 6.89
C VAL A 62 -16.68 2.05 8.09
N PRO A 63 -16.25 0.79 8.33
CA PRO A 63 -16.77 0.00 9.43
C PRO A 63 -16.42 0.63 10.77
N ASN A 64 -17.33 0.49 11.74
CA ASN A 64 -17.15 1.03 13.09
C ASN A 64 -16.83 -0.05 14.14
N GLY A 65 -16.80 -1.33 13.72
CA GLY A 65 -16.47 -2.47 14.56
C GLY A 65 -17.67 -3.19 15.17
N SER A 66 -18.89 -2.67 14.97
CA SER A 66 -20.14 -3.32 15.40
C SER A 66 -20.65 -4.38 14.42
N GLU A 67 -20.00 -4.49 13.26
CA GLU A 67 -20.42 -5.42 12.22
C GLU A 67 -20.12 -6.87 12.57
N THR A 68 -21.08 -7.74 12.21
CA THR A 68 -21.03 -9.18 12.38
C THR A 68 -21.23 -9.89 11.03
N GLY A 69 -20.89 -11.17 10.98
CA GLY A 69 -21.14 -12.04 9.83
C GLY A 69 -19.88 -12.67 9.27
N THR A 70 -20.07 -13.62 8.35
CA THR A 70 -18.98 -14.36 7.70
C THR A 70 -18.90 -13.97 6.23
N PHE A 71 -17.69 -13.66 5.78
CA PHE A 71 -17.41 -13.17 4.43
C PHE A 71 -16.19 -13.88 3.87
N LEU A 72 -16.18 -14.12 2.56
CA LEU A 72 -15.00 -14.62 1.86
C LEU A 72 -14.16 -13.46 1.34
N ALA A 73 -12.86 -13.69 1.26
CA ALA A 73 -11.93 -12.83 0.56
C ALA A 73 -10.98 -13.64 -0.31
N LEU A 74 -10.67 -13.10 -1.47
CA LEU A 74 -9.73 -13.67 -2.42
C LEU A 74 -8.65 -12.64 -2.72
N ASP A 75 -7.39 -13.00 -2.48
CA ASP A 75 -6.23 -12.13 -2.65
C ASP A 75 -5.27 -12.74 -3.66
N LEU A 76 -5.24 -12.17 -4.88
CA LEU A 76 -4.35 -12.60 -5.95
C LEU A 76 -3.02 -11.86 -5.88
N GLY A 77 -2.03 -12.51 -5.26
CA GLY A 77 -0.66 -12.03 -5.19
C GLY A 77 0.21 -12.42 -6.40
N GLY A 78 1.47 -11.99 -6.37
CA GLY A 78 2.47 -12.28 -7.40
C GLY A 78 2.82 -13.76 -7.56
N THR A 79 2.82 -14.52 -6.45
CA THR A 79 3.30 -15.91 -6.40
C THR A 79 2.25 -16.86 -5.83
N ASN A 80 1.39 -16.36 -4.96
CA ASN A 80 0.36 -17.16 -4.29
C ASN A 80 -0.98 -16.43 -4.41
N LEU A 81 -2.02 -17.23 -4.57
CA LEU A 81 -3.40 -16.88 -4.30
C LEU A 81 -3.68 -17.20 -2.83
N ARG A 82 -4.44 -16.35 -2.16
CA ARG A 82 -4.92 -16.62 -0.80
C ARG A 82 -6.44 -16.55 -0.78
N VAL A 83 -7.06 -17.59 -0.23
CA VAL A 83 -8.50 -17.62 0.07
C VAL A 83 -8.65 -17.46 1.57
N CYS A 84 -9.56 -16.57 2.00
CA CYS A 84 -9.83 -16.27 3.39
C CYS A 84 -11.34 -16.37 3.68
N GLU A 85 -11.68 -16.89 4.85
CA GLU A 85 -13.00 -16.77 5.47
C GLU A 85 -12.82 -15.96 6.75
N VAL A 86 -13.57 -14.86 6.83
CA VAL A 86 -13.47 -13.88 7.92
C VAL A 86 -14.81 -13.82 8.63
N THR A 87 -14.82 -14.16 9.91
CA THR A 87 -15.99 -14.02 10.78
C THR A 87 -15.80 -12.81 11.69
N LEU A 88 -16.68 -11.82 11.53
CA LEU A 88 -16.71 -10.60 12.32
C LEU A 88 -17.59 -10.80 13.56
N HIS A 89 -17.09 -10.42 14.73
CA HIS A 89 -17.75 -10.70 16.02
C HIS A 89 -18.60 -9.54 16.55
N GLY A 90 -18.49 -8.34 15.96
CA GLY A 90 -19.26 -7.15 16.34
C GLY A 90 -18.72 -6.41 17.57
N ASP A 91 -17.53 -6.78 18.01
CA ASP A 91 -16.83 -6.22 19.16
C ASP A 91 -15.41 -5.73 18.81
N LYS A 92 -15.20 -5.38 17.52
CA LYS A 92 -13.89 -5.02 16.93
C LYS A 92 -12.90 -6.18 16.82
N THR A 93 -13.33 -7.42 17.05
CA THR A 93 -12.52 -8.62 16.84
C THR A 93 -13.06 -9.50 15.71
N PHE A 94 -12.21 -10.35 15.14
CA PHE A 94 -12.57 -11.26 14.07
C PHE A 94 -11.80 -12.57 14.17
N SER A 95 -12.34 -13.62 13.54
CA SER A 95 -11.66 -14.89 13.29
C SER A 95 -11.34 -15.04 11.80
N LEU A 96 -10.18 -15.61 11.49
CA LEU A 96 -9.68 -15.78 10.12
C LEU A 96 -9.28 -17.24 9.88
N ARG A 97 -9.92 -17.89 8.91
CA ARG A 97 -9.43 -19.13 8.28
C ARG A 97 -8.85 -18.76 6.92
N GLN A 98 -7.64 -19.22 6.59
CA GLN A 98 -7.03 -18.91 5.30
C GLN A 98 -6.24 -20.10 4.74
N GLN A 99 -6.17 -20.18 3.42
CA GLN A 99 -5.37 -21.16 2.68
C GLN A 99 -4.65 -20.47 1.51
N LYS A 100 -3.42 -20.92 1.24
CA LYS A 100 -2.59 -20.39 0.15
C LYS A 100 -2.46 -21.43 -0.96
N PHE A 101 -2.65 -20.97 -2.18
CA PHE A 101 -2.54 -21.77 -3.39
C PHE A 101 -1.46 -21.17 -4.30
N ARG A 102 -0.51 -21.98 -4.77
CA ARG A 102 0.60 -21.49 -5.59
C ARG A 102 0.12 -21.12 -6.99
N VAL A 103 0.48 -19.96 -7.50
CA VAL A 103 0.17 -19.57 -8.90
C VAL A 103 1.38 -19.90 -9.77
N SER A 104 1.21 -20.83 -10.72
CA SER A 104 2.27 -21.24 -11.63
C SER A 104 2.53 -20.18 -12.71
N GLU A 105 3.73 -20.15 -13.30
CA GLU A 105 4.04 -19.26 -14.42
C GLU A 105 3.14 -19.50 -15.64
N THR A 106 2.71 -20.75 -15.85
CA THR A 106 1.75 -21.09 -16.91
C THR A 106 0.41 -20.42 -16.68
N LEU A 107 -0.06 -20.32 -15.43
CA LEU A 107 -1.30 -19.59 -15.11
C LEU A 107 -1.13 -18.08 -15.29
N LYS A 108 0.05 -17.52 -14.96
CA LYS A 108 0.34 -16.09 -15.10
C LYS A 108 0.40 -15.62 -16.55
N THR A 109 0.82 -16.48 -17.47
CA THR A 109 1.10 -16.15 -18.88
C THR A 109 0.14 -16.81 -19.87
N GLY A 110 -0.73 -17.71 -19.39
CA GLY A 110 -1.71 -18.45 -20.17
C GLY A 110 -2.96 -17.65 -20.52
N GLU A 111 -4.08 -18.34 -20.75
CA GLU A 111 -5.37 -17.70 -21.00
C GLU A 111 -6.01 -17.20 -19.70
N VAL A 112 -6.62 -16.00 -19.74
CA VAL A 112 -7.29 -15.43 -18.56
C VAL A 112 -8.39 -16.34 -18.01
N THR A 113 -9.11 -17.05 -18.88
CA THR A 113 -10.17 -17.97 -18.44
C THR A 113 -9.60 -19.09 -17.57
N THR A 114 -8.44 -19.65 -17.94
CA THR A 114 -7.75 -20.69 -17.17
C THR A 114 -7.27 -20.17 -15.82
N LEU A 115 -6.77 -18.93 -15.76
CA LEU A 115 -6.40 -18.30 -14.49
C LEU A 115 -7.62 -18.17 -13.57
N PHE A 116 -8.73 -17.63 -14.08
CA PHE A 116 -9.93 -17.40 -13.27
C PHE A 116 -10.68 -18.70 -12.93
N ASP A 117 -10.63 -19.73 -13.78
CA ASP A 117 -11.10 -21.08 -13.41
C ASP A 117 -10.29 -21.64 -12.25
N TYR A 118 -8.96 -21.47 -12.25
CA TYR A 118 -8.09 -21.87 -11.13
C TYR A 118 -8.39 -21.09 -9.84
N LEU A 119 -8.73 -19.79 -9.95
CA LEU A 119 -9.19 -19.01 -8.80
C LEU A 119 -10.45 -19.62 -8.19
N ALA A 120 -11.42 -19.97 -9.03
CA ALA A 120 -12.66 -20.60 -8.58
C ALA A 120 -12.44 -22.01 -8.00
N ASP A 121 -11.59 -22.83 -8.62
CA ASP A 121 -11.18 -24.15 -8.09
C ASP A 121 -10.53 -24.04 -6.70
N SER A 122 -9.74 -22.99 -6.48
CA SER A 122 -9.09 -22.77 -5.18
C SER A 122 -10.10 -22.37 -4.09
N VAL A 123 -11.13 -21.60 -4.44
CA VAL A 123 -12.24 -21.28 -3.52
C VAL A 123 -13.08 -22.53 -3.23
N ASP A 124 -13.38 -23.34 -4.25
CA ASP A 124 -14.12 -24.59 -4.10
C ASP A 124 -13.39 -25.59 -3.20
N ALA A 125 -12.10 -25.78 -3.42
CA ALA A 125 -11.24 -26.62 -2.56
C ALA A 125 -11.26 -26.15 -1.10
N PHE A 126 -11.16 -24.83 -0.87
CA PHE A 126 -11.19 -24.26 0.48
C PHE A 126 -12.54 -24.46 1.19
N LEU A 127 -13.65 -24.38 0.46
CA LEU A 127 -14.99 -24.60 1.01
C LEU A 127 -15.25 -26.10 1.29
N THR A 128 -14.80 -26.99 0.40
CA THR A 128 -15.04 -28.44 0.48
C THR A 128 -14.13 -29.17 1.47
N GLU A 129 -12.90 -28.69 1.72
CA GLU A 129 -12.00 -29.25 2.73
C GLU A 129 -12.54 -29.14 4.19
N SER A 130 -13.65 -28.43 4.40
CA SER A 130 -14.31 -28.26 5.71
C SER A 130 -15.13 -29.47 6.20
N GLY A 131 -15.16 -30.58 5.45
CA GLY A 131 -15.89 -31.81 5.78
C GLY A 131 -15.24 -32.77 6.80
N SER A 132 -14.26 -32.34 7.62
CA SER A 132 -13.72 -33.16 8.72
C SER A 132 -13.48 -32.34 10.00
N PRO A 133 -14.18 -32.63 11.11
CA PRO A 133 -14.08 -31.86 12.34
C PRO A 133 -12.98 -32.42 13.26
N THR A 134 -12.04 -31.57 13.69
CA THR A 134 -11.85 -31.49 15.16
C THR A 134 -13.09 -30.80 15.70
N THR A 135 -14.03 -31.63 16.14
CA THR A 135 -15.31 -31.33 16.80
C THR A 135 -15.56 -29.87 17.19
N ALA A 136 -16.26 -29.13 16.33
CA ALA A 136 -17.24 -28.12 16.70
C ALA A 136 -18.00 -27.68 15.44
N VAL A 137 -19.28 -27.99 15.38
CA VAL A 137 -20.23 -27.40 14.42
C VAL A 137 -20.36 -25.90 14.76
N PRO A 138 -20.26 -24.97 13.79
CA PRO A 138 -20.50 -23.56 14.03
C PRO A 138 -21.96 -23.31 14.45
N PRO A 139 -22.23 -22.64 15.59
CA PRO A 139 -23.58 -22.26 15.96
C PRO A 139 -23.96 -20.92 15.30
N SER A 140 -24.43 -20.94 14.05
CA SER A 140 -25.32 -19.88 13.51
C SER A 140 -25.91 -20.23 12.13
N LEU A 141 -26.56 -21.38 12.02
CA LEU A 141 -27.74 -21.57 11.17
C LEU A 141 -28.81 -22.25 12.02
N THR A 142 -29.50 -21.49 12.87
CA THR A 142 -30.81 -21.90 13.41
C THR A 142 -31.64 -20.67 13.82
N PRO A 143 -32.84 -20.48 13.26
CA PRO A 143 -34.01 -20.17 14.07
C PRO A 143 -34.44 -21.43 14.83
N ASN A 144 -34.49 -21.35 16.16
CA ASN A 144 -35.22 -22.18 17.15
C ASN A 144 -35.57 -23.67 16.81
N PRO A 145 -35.17 -24.66 17.64
CA PRO A 145 -35.36 -26.07 17.33
C PRO A 145 -36.72 -26.60 17.78
N SER A 146 -37.55 -27.08 16.85
CA SER A 146 -38.55 -28.14 17.11
C SER A 146 -39.04 -28.78 15.79
N ARG A 147 -38.51 -29.98 15.50
CA ARG A 147 -39.07 -31.11 14.71
C ARG A 147 -38.26 -31.56 13.49
N ASP A 148 -37.77 -32.79 13.67
CA ASP A 148 -37.65 -33.89 12.72
C ASP A 148 -36.59 -33.84 11.61
N MET A 149 -35.80 -34.93 11.60
CA MET A 149 -34.63 -35.18 10.79
C MET A 149 -34.92 -35.21 9.28
N VAL A 150 -34.11 -34.50 8.49
CA VAL A 150 -33.98 -34.70 7.04
C VAL A 150 -32.48 -34.73 6.64
N ASN A 151 -32.22 -35.53 5.62
CA ASN A 151 -30.97 -36.07 5.06
C ASN A 151 -30.02 -34.97 4.49
N PRO A 152 -28.67 -35.08 4.56
CA PRO A 152 -27.75 -33.99 4.21
C PRO A 152 -27.37 -33.95 2.70
N LEU A 153 -28.35 -34.03 1.80
CA LEU A 153 -28.15 -33.86 0.35
C LEU A 153 -29.22 -32.97 -0.31
N GLU A 154 -29.93 -32.16 0.48
CA GLU A 154 -30.77 -31.08 -0.03
C GLU A 154 -30.05 -29.77 0.23
N GLU A 155 -29.28 -29.31 -0.76
CA GLU A 155 -28.95 -27.89 -0.88
C GLU A 155 -30.30 -27.17 -0.99
N GLU A 156 -30.69 -26.41 0.03
CA GLU A 156 -31.83 -25.51 -0.10
C GLU A 156 -31.50 -24.53 -1.23
N GLU A 157 -32.27 -24.58 -2.33
CA GLU A 157 -32.18 -23.68 -3.49
C GLU A 157 -32.25 -22.19 -3.11
N ASP A 158 -32.60 -21.87 -1.86
CA ASP A 158 -32.77 -20.52 -1.30
C ASP A 158 -31.67 -20.11 -0.29
N SER A 159 -30.60 -20.89 -0.11
CA SER A 159 -29.48 -20.46 0.75
C SER A 159 -28.76 -19.26 0.11
N PRO A 160 -28.57 -18.13 0.85
CA PRO A 160 -27.99 -16.94 0.27
C PRO A 160 -26.52 -17.17 -0.08
N ALA A 161 -26.16 -16.85 -1.33
CA ALA A 161 -24.79 -16.98 -1.83
C ALA A 161 -23.79 -16.24 -0.92
N VAL A 162 -22.63 -16.87 -0.68
CA VAL A 162 -21.62 -16.30 0.22
C VAL A 162 -20.94 -15.11 -0.48
N PRO A 163 -20.96 -13.92 0.14
CA PRO A 163 -20.32 -12.74 -0.43
C PRO A 163 -18.80 -12.85 -0.37
N LEU A 164 -18.16 -12.53 -1.49
CA LEU A 164 -16.71 -12.53 -1.66
C LEU A 164 -16.20 -11.15 -2.07
N GLY A 165 -15.17 -10.68 -1.38
CA GLY A 165 -14.36 -9.54 -1.79
C GLY A 165 -13.10 -10.00 -2.51
N LEU A 166 -12.84 -9.45 -3.69
CA LEU A 166 -11.65 -9.72 -4.48
C LEU A 166 -10.62 -8.60 -4.27
N THR A 167 -9.54 -8.88 -3.55
CA THR A 167 -8.35 -8.03 -3.57
C THR A 167 -7.52 -8.31 -4.81
N PHE A 168 -7.41 -7.28 -5.65
CA PHE A 168 -6.77 -7.38 -6.96
C PHE A 168 -5.83 -6.20 -7.17
N SER A 169 -4.60 -6.34 -6.68
CA SER A 169 -3.58 -5.28 -6.72
C SER A 169 -2.90 -5.19 -8.10
N PHE A 170 -3.69 -4.94 -9.14
CA PHE A 170 -3.26 -4.58 -10.50
C PHE A 170 -3.93 -3.27 -10.93
N PRO A 171 -3.36 -2.54 -11.90
CA PRO A 171 -4.01 -1.33 -12.44
C PRO A 171 -5.39 -1.65 -13.04
N VAL A 172 -6.43 -1.17 -12.37
CA VAL A 172 -7.83 -1.34 -12.76
C VAL A 172 -8.52 0.03 -12.79
N GLU A 173 -9.32 0.27 -13.84
CA GLU A 173 -10.31 1.33 -13.84
C GLU A 173 -11.58 0.80 -13.19
N GLN A 174 -11.80 1.20 -11.94
CA GLN A 174 -12.97 0.76 -11.17
C GLN A 174 -14.20 1.57 -11.61
N MET A 175 -15.25 0.89 -12.04
CA MET A 175 -16.48 1.49 -12.57
C MET A 175 -17.63 1.43 -11.55
N ALA A 176 -17.58 0.46 -10.66
CA ALA A 176 -18.48 0.28 -9.53
C ALA A 176 -17.76 -0.51 -8.42
N LEU A 177 -18.44 -0.75 -7.31
CA LEU A 177 -17.86 -1.54 -6.22
C LEU A 177 -17.57 -2.98 -6.66
N ASP A 178 -18.40 -3.53 -7.53
CA ASP A 178 -18.37 -4.88 -8.10
C ASP A 178 -18.00 -4.89 -9.60
N SER A 179 -17.32 -3.87 -10.10
CA SER A 179 -16.90 -3.81 -11.51
C SER A 179 -15.59 -3.06 -11.68
N GLY A 180 -14.66 -3.67 -12.42
CA GLY A 180 -13.38 -3.04 -12.71
C GLY A 180 -12.70 -3.59 -13.96
N ILE A 181 -12.31 -2.69 -14.86
CA ILE A 181 -11.65 -3.01 -16.12
C ILE A 181 -10.14 -3.08 -15.94
N LEU A 182 -9.54 -4.25 -16.21
CA LEU A 182 -8.09 -4.38 -16.17
C LEU A 182 -7.43 -3.52 -17.24
N LEU A 183 -6.53 -2.63 -16.83
CA LEU A 183 -5.80 -1.74 -17.74
C LEU A 183 -4.51 -2.37 -18.25
N THR A 184 -3.73 -2.96 -17.35
CA THR A 184 -2.47 -3.64 -17.71
C THR A 184 -2.07 -4.63 -16.64
N TRP A 185 -1.30 -5.65 -17.04
CA TRP A 185 -0.70 -6.58 -16.09
C TRP A 185 0.62 -6.03 -15.53
N THR A 186 0.89 -6.38 -14.27
CA THR A 186 2.15 -6.11 -13.58
C THR A 186 2.61 -7.39 -12.87
N LYS A 187 3.67 -7.33 -12.05
CA LYS A 187 4.10 -8.46 -11.18
C LYS A 187 4.38 -9.77 -11.92
N GLY A 188 4.80 -9.69 -13.18
CA GLY A 188 5.10 -10.85 -14.03
C GLY A 188 3.88 -11.52 -14.66
N PHE A 189 2.67 -11.00 -14.47
CA PHE A 189 1.48 -11.49 -15.17
C PHE A 189 1.46 -10.99 -16.62
N SER A 190 0.92 -11.82 -17.51
CA SER A 190 0.66 -11.48 -18.91
C SER A 190 -0.48 -12.33 -19.49
N ALA A 191 -1.43 -12.74 -18.64
CA ALA A 191 -2.53 -13.61 -19.03
C ALA A 191 -3.31 -12.99 -20.20
N LYS A 192 -3.42 -13.76 -21.28
CA LYS A 192 -3.99 -13.33 -22.56
C LYS A 192 -5.46 -13.04 -22.42
N ASN A 193 -5.95 -12.12 -23.25
CA ASN A 193 -7.36 -11.74 -23.32
C ASN A 193 -7.94 -11.19 -22.00
N ALA A 194 -7.12 -10.67 -21.08
CA ALA A 194 -7.57 -10.06 -19.83
C ALA A 194 -7.75 -8.54 -19.93
N ILE A 195 -6.84 -7.84 -20.62
CA ILE A 195 -6.82 -6.38 -20.72
C ILE A 195 -8.12 -5.89 -21.38
N GLY A 196 -8.73 -4.86 -20.81
CA GLY A 196 -10.00 -4.29 -21.25
C GLY A 196 -11.24 -5.10 -20.83
N LYS A 197 -11.08 -6.16 -20.03
CA LYS A 197 -12.21 -6.93 -19.49
C LYS A 197 -12.48 -6.60 -18.02
N ASP A 198 -13.74 -6.74 -17.65
CA ASP A 198 -14.18 -6.68 -16.26
C ASP A 198 -13.74 -7.93 -15.50
N ILE A 199 -12.83 -7.74 -14.54
CA ILE A 199 -12.23 -8.82 -13.77
C ILE A 199 -13.20 -9.43 -12.74
N VAL A 200 -14.15 -8.65 -12.23
CA VAL A 200 -15.18 -9.18 -11.31
C VAL A 200 -16.10 -10.10 -12.09
N LYS A 201 -16.52 -9.68 -13.29
CA LYS A 201 -17.33 -10.53 -14.18
C LYS A 201 -16.59 -11.80 -14.62
N LEU A 202 -15.29 -11.72 -14.88
CA LEU A 202 -14.49 -12.91 -15.21
C LEU A 202 -14.49 -13.93 -14.06
N LEU A 203 -14.38 -13.46 -12.81
CA LEU A 203 -14.43 -14.31 -11.62
C LEU A 203 -15.83 -14.86 -11.38
N GLN A 204 -16.87 -14.02 -11.46
CA GLN A 204 -18.26 -14.47 -11.30
C GLN A 204 -18.61 -15.54 -12.33
N ASN A 205 -18.28 -15.32 -13.61
CA ASN A 205 -18.50 -16.33 -14.64
C ASN A 205 -17.78 -17.65 -14.34
N ALA A 206 -16.63 -17.63 -13.65
CA ALA A 206 -15.91 -18.84 -13.26
C ALA A 206 -16.62 -19.59 -12.13
N PHE A 207 -17.16 -18.87 -11.13
CA PHE A 207 -18.05 -19.44 -10.11
C PHE A 207 -19.32 -20.04 -10.75
N ASP A 208 -19.96 -19.31 -11.66
CA ASP A 208 -21.19 -19.75 -12.32
C ASP A 208 -20.96 -21.03 -13.15
N ARG A 209 -19.85 -21.12 -13.90
CA ARG A 209 -19.46 -22.33 -14.66
C ARG A 209 -19.29 -23.57 -13.77
N LYS A 210 -18.98 -23.37 -12.49
CA LYS A 210 -18.74 -24.42 -11.50
C LYS A 210 -19.93 -24.60 -10.54
N HIS A 211 -21.04 -23.89 -10.78
CA HIS A 211 -22.24 -23.92 -9.94
C HIS A 211 -21.96 -23.58 -8.46
N MET A 212 -21.00 -22.69 -8.20
CA MET A 212 -20.66 -22.29 -6.84
C MET A 212 -21.63 -21.23 -6.32
N HIS A 213 -22.12 -21.40 -5.09
CA HIS A 213 -22.97 -20.42 -4.38
C HIS A 213 -22.13 -19.27 -3.77
N VAL A 214 -21.32 -18.59 -4.61
CA VAL A 214 -20.44 -17.49 -4.21
C VAL A 214 -20.64 -16.30 -5.13
N ASN A 215 -20.80 -15.10 -4.55
CA ASN A 215 -20.96 -13.85 -5.29
C ASN A 215 -19.76 -12.93 -5.06
N CYS A 216 -19.06 -12.56 -6.12
CA CYS A 216 -18.01 -11.54 -6.06
C CYS A 216 -18.66 -10.14 -6.04
N VAL A 217 -18.81 -9.56 -4.85
CA VAL A 217 -19.56 -8.31 -4.62
C VAL A 217 -18.69 -7.07 -4.45
N ALA A 218 -17.37 -7.25 -4.37
CA ALA A 218 -16.44 -6.14 -4.18
C ALA A 218 -15.09 -6.39 -4.87
N LEU A 219 -14.57 -5.37 -5.53
CA LEU A 219 -13.20 -5.26 -5.98
C LEU A 219 -12.44 -4.28 -5.10
N VAL A 220 -11.27 -4.70 -4.61
CA VAL A 220 -10.57 -4.01 -3.54
C VAL A 220 -9.08 -3.84 -3.86
N ASN A 221 -8.58 -2.62 -3.68
CA ASN A 221 -7.14 -2.37 -3.62
C ASN A 221 -6.62 -2.62 -2.20
N ASP A 222 -5.39 -3.11 -2.06
CA ASP A 222 -4.76 -3.40 -0.76
C ASP A 222 -4.81 -2.23 0.24
N THR A 223 -4.60 -0.98 -0.21
CA THR A 223 -4.71 0.22 0.65
C THR A 223 -6.11 0.45 1.19
N VAL A 224 -7.15 0.18 0.39
CA VAL A 224 -8.56 0.24 0.81
C VAL A 224 -8.82 -0.84 1.85
N GLY A 225 -8.31 -2.05 1.61
CA GLY A 225 -8.39 -3.14 2.56
C GLY A 225 -7.70 -2.83 3.90
N ALA A 226 -6.52 -2.21 3.86
CA ALA A 226 -5.80 -1.75 5.04
C ALA A 226 -6.60 -0.69 5.83
N LEU A 227 -7.24 0.27 5.13
CA LEU A 227 -8.12 1.26 5.75
C LEU A 227 -9.29 0.59 6.47
N LEU A 228 -10.01 -0.29 5.77
CA LEU A 228 -11.21 -0.96 6.30
C LEU A 228 -10.87 -1.87 7.49
N SER A 229 -9.82 -2.68 7.38
CA SER A 229 -9.35 -3.56 8.46
C SER A 229 -8.96 -2.76 9.70
N ARG A 230 -8.22 -1.65 9.51
CA ARG A 230 -7.88 -0.76 10.62
C ARG A 230 -9.14 -0.15 11.22
N ALA A 231 -10.04 0.37 10.40
CA ALA A 231 -11.25 1.01 10.88
C ALA A 231 -12.11 0.09 11.75
N TYR A 232 -12.30 -1.16 11.33
CA TYR A 232 -13.05 -2.16 12.10
C TYR A 232 -12.43 -2.39 13.49
N THR A 233 -11.11 -2.54 13.55
CA THR A 233 -10.40 -2.86 14.80
C THR A 233 -10.19 -1.66 15.72
N SER A 234 -10.10 -0.44 15.19
CA SER A 234 -9.91 0.79 15.99
C SER A 234 -11.19 1.59 16.25
N GLY A 235 -12.31 1.25 15.59
CA GLY A 235 -13.56 2.01 15.65
C GLY A 235 -13.53 3.30 14.81
N GLY A 236 -12.76 3.30 13.72
CA GLY A 236 -12.62 4.42 12.78
C GLY A 236 -11.21 4.54 12.22
N CYS A 237 -11.11 4.86 10.93
CA CYS A 237 -9.86 5.10 10.21
C CYS A 237 -10.14 5.98 8.99
N ILE A 238 -9.21 6.88 8.65
CA ILE A 238 -9.39 7.84 7.55
C ILE A 238 -8.40 7.63 6.41
N LEU A 239 -7.32 6.88 6.64
CA LEU A 239 -6.25 6.58 5.70
C LEU A 239 -5.79 5.14 5.92
N GLY A 240 -5.73 4.36 4.85
CA GLY A 240 -4.95 3.13 4.77
C GLY A 240 -3.72 3.38 3.90
N ALA A 241 -2.52 3.12 4.40
CA ALA A 241 -1.27 3.37 3.69
C ALA A 241 -0.39 2.12 3.68
N ILE A 242 0.25 1.85 2.54
CA ILE A 242 1.22 0.77 2.39
C ILE A 242 2.62 1.37 2.32
N PHE A 243 3.51 0.92 3.20
CA PHE A 243 4.94 1.23 3.22
C PHE A 243 5.71 -0.11 3.22
N GLY A 244 5.86 -0.72 2.04
CA GLY A 244 6.45 -2.05 1.87
C GLY A 244 7.33 -2.12 0.63
N THR A 245 7.20 -3.19 -0.16
CA THR A 245 7.89 -3.32 -1.46
C THR A 245 7.58 -2.14 -2.39
N GLY A 246 6.31 -1.71 -2.42
CA GLY A 246 5.86 -0.46 -3.04
C GLY A 246 5.28 0.49 -1.98
N THR A 247 4.70 1.60 -2.44
CA THR A 247 3.92 2.48 -1.55
C THR A 247 2.70 3.04 -2.24
N ASN A 248 1.58 3.01 -1.52
CA ASN A 248 0.32 3.59 -1.95
C ASN A 248 -0.51 4.00 -0.74
N GLY A 249 -1.57 4.78 -0.94
CA GLY A 249 -2.53 5.14 0.09
C GLY A 249 -3.95 5.24 -0.45
N ALA A 250 -4.93 4.94 0.39
CA ALA A 250 -6.34 5.22 0.16
C ALA A 250 -6.93 5.95 1.35
N TYR A 251 -7.81 6.92 1.13
CA TYR A 251 -8.39 7.72 2.21
C TYR A 251 -9.85 8.03 1.96
N VAL A 252 -10.55 8.46 3.02
CA VAL A 252 -11.95 8.85 2.97
C VAL A 252 -12.07 10.30 2.47
N GLU A 253 -12.61 10.48 1.28
CA GLU A 253 -12.83 11.77 0.61
C GLU A 253 -14.32 12.12 0.53
N SER A 254 -14.65 13.40 0.59
CA SER A 254 -15.99 13.89 0.29
C SER A 254 -16.26 13.71 -1.20
N VAL A 255 -17.39 13.09 -1.56
CA VAL A 255 -17.78 12.95 -2.97
C VAL A 255 -17.88 14.30 -3.67
N ALA A 256 -18.22 15.36 -2.93
CA ALA A 256 -18.26 16.71 -3.47
C ALA A 256 -16.90 17.21 -3.99
N ASN A 257 -15.78 16.64 -3.54
CA ASN A 257 -14.43 16.99 -3.99
C ASN A 257 -13.99 16.21 -5.25
N ILE A 258 -14.69 15.13 -5.62
CA ILE A 258 -14.36 14.27 -6.78
C ILE A 258 -14.97 14.88 -8.06
N LYS A 259 -14.40 15.99 -8.56
CA LYS A 259 -15.00 16.75 -9.68
C LYS A 259 -15.01 15.99 -11.01
N LYS A 260 -14.09 15.03 -11.20
CA LYS A 260 -14.02 14.22 -12.43
C LYS A 260 -15.22 13.30 -12.68
N PHE A 261 -16.08 13.09 -11.68
CA PHE A 261 -17.34 12.39 -11.87
C PHE A 261 -18.33 13.16 -12.73
N GLY A 262 -18.21 14.49 -12.80
CA GLY A 262 -19.23 15.35 -13.40
C GLY A 262 -20.55 15.33 -12.63
N ASP A 263 -21.42 16.31 -12.91
CA ASP A 263 -22.66 16.51 -12.15
C ASP A 263 -23.70 15.40 -12.36
N SER A 264 -23.58 14.62 -13.43
CA SER A 264 -24.53 13.56 -13.80
C SER A 264 -24.26 12.21 -13.11
N ASN A 265 -23.16 12.06 -12.38
CA ASN A 265 -22.81 10.79 -11.75
C ASN A 265 -23.73 10.52 -10.54
N PRO A 266 -24.38 9.33 -10.44
CA PRO A 266 -25.26 8.99 -9.33
C PRO A 266 -24.61 9.11 -7.95
N ALA A 267 -23.30 8.87 -7.86
CA ALA A 267 -22.56 9.00 -6.62
C ALA A 267 -22.60 10.45 -6.08
N VAL A 268 -22.54 11.44 -6.98
CA VAL A 268 -22.56 12.88 -6.65
C VAL A 268 -23.93 13.29 -6.11
N ALA A 269 -25.02 12.84 -6.74
CA ALA A 269 -26.37 13.11 -6.27
C ALA A 269 -26.64 12.54 -4.86
N LEU A 270 -26.09 11.36 -4.56
CA LEU A 270 -26.17 10.76 -3.21
C LEU A 270 -25.31 11.50 -2.17
N GLY A 271 -24.28 12.23 -2.60
CA GLY A 271 -23.32 12.89 -1.73
C GLY A 271 -22.60 11.92 -0.78
N GLY A 272 -22.18 12.45 0.37
CA GLY A 272 -21.46 11.72 1.40
C GLY A 272 -19.97 11.56 1.11
N ASP A 273 -19.39 10.52 1.71
CA ASP A 273 -17.97 10.20 1.58
C ASP A 273 -17.76 8.92 0.76
N MET A 274 -16.60 8.84 0.11
CA MET A 274 -16.14 7.69 -0.66
C MET A 274 -14.64 7.48 -0.40
N ILE A 275 -14.21 6.22 -0.32
CA ILE A 275 -12.78 5.92 -0.29
C ILE A 275 -12.18 6.17 -1.68
N VAL A 276 -11.07 6.89 -1.72
CA VAL A 276 -10.30 7.16 -2.93
C VAL A 276 -8.94 6.49 -2.80
N ASN A 277 -8.57 5.65 -3.75
CA ASN A 277 -7.23 5.11 -3.90
C ASN A 277 -6.36 6.15 -4.61
N THR A 278 -5.31 6.64 -3.96
CA THR A 278 -4.52 7.76 -4.47
C THR A 278 -3.64 7.40 -5.66
N GLU A 279 -3.17 6.15 -5.72
CA GLU A 279 -2.02 5.74 -6.55
C GLU A 279 -0.82 6.70 -6.36
N TRP A 280 -0.55 7.10 -5.11
CA TRP A 280 0.44 8.13 -4.81
C TRP A 280 1.88 7.76 -5.17
N GLY A 281 2.15 6.51 -5.55
CA GLY A 281 3.47 6.09 -6.02
C GLY A 281 3.93 6.89 -7.23
N GLY A 282 2.97 7.35 -8.06
CA GLY A 282 3.19 8.23 -9.21
C GLY A 282 3.37 9.71 -8.88
N PHE A 283 3.24 10.11 -7.60
CA PHE A 283 3.38 11.52 -7.20
C PHE A 283 4.69 12.11 -7.72
N ASN A 284 4.56 13.26 -8.38
CA ASN A 284 5.66 14.07 -8.86
C ASN A 284 6.63 13.31 -9.78
N ASN A 285 6.12 12.54 -10.75
CA ASN A 285 6.91 11.96 -11.85
C ASN A 285 7.77 13.01 -12.61
N SER A 286 7.36 14.28 -12.58
CA SER A 286 8.15 15.41 -13.09
C SER A 286 9.42 15.70 -12.28
N ARG A 287 9.47 15.31 -11.00
CA ARG A 287 10.53 15.54 -10.01
C ARG A 287 10.81 17.02 -9.70
N THR A 288 9.81 17.88 -9.85
CA THR A 288 9.92 19.32 -9.56
C THR A 288 9.92 19.65 -8.06
N ALA A 289 9.33 18.78 -7.25
CA ALA A 289 9.25 18.90 -5.80
C ALA A 289 10.12 17.87 -5.06
N LEU A 290 10.43 16.72 -5.66
CA LEU A 290 11.22 15.67 -5.01
C LEU A 290 12.70 16.06 -4.86
N PRO A 291 13.33 15.71 -3.72
CA PRO A 291 14.74 15.99 -3.41
C PRO A 291 15.66 15.04 -4.19
N THR A 292 15.68 15.19 -5.51
CA THR A 292 16.30 14.23 -6.42
C THR A 292 17.82 14.30 -6.36
N THR A 293 18.46 13.17 -6.09
CA THR A 293 19.91 13.01 -6.14
C THR A 293 20.39 12.37 -7.45
N PRO A 294 21.69 12.42 -7.77
CA PRO A 294 22.25 11.65 -8.87
C PRO A 294 21.99 10.13 -8.75
N TYR A 295 21.90 9.62 -7.52
CA TYR A 295 21.64 8.21 -7.22
C TYR A 295 20.22 7.79 -7.56
N ASP A 296 19.24 8.64 -7.22
CA ASP A 296 17.83 8.42 -7.61
C ASP A 296 17.65 8.47 -9.13
N ASN A 297 18.41 9.33 -9.82
CA ASN A 297 18.40 9.41 -11.28
C ASN A 297 19.06 8.19 -11.94
N LYS A 298 20.13 7.64 -11.35
CA LYS A 298 20.76 6.41 -11.83
C LYS A 298 19.79 5.24 -11.71
N LEU A 299 19.22 5.03 -10.53
CA LEU A 299 18.22 3.99 -10.28
C LEU A 299 17.05 4.10 -11.26
N ASP A 300 16.51 5.32 -11.45
CA ASP A 300 15.35 5.52 -12.34
C ASP A 300 15.63 5.16 -13.80
N ARG A 301 16.79 5.56 -14.33
CA ARG A 301 17.19 5.25 -15.72
C ARG A 301 17.29 3.75 -15.99
N GLU A 302 17.65 2.97 -14.97
CA GLU A 302 17.85 1.52 -15.06
C GLU A 302 16.67 0.72 -14.49
N SER A 303 15.59 1.39 -14.07
CA SER A 303 14.38 0.75 -13.55
C SER A 303 13.51 0.20 -14.67
N ILE A 304 12.54 -0.66 -14.29
CA ILE A 304 11.55 -1.23 -15.23
C ILE A 304 10.59 -0.20 -15.83
N ASN A 305 10.51 0.99 -15.24
CA ASN A 305 9.56 2.06 -15.60
C ASN A 305 10.21 3.45 -15.45
N PRO A 306 11.25 3.78 -16.23
CA PRO A 306 11.95 5.07 -16.11
C PRO A 306 10.98 6.25 -16.18
N ARG A 307 11.18 7.28 -15.35
CA ARG A 307 10.33 8.48 -15.23
C ARG A 307 8.92 8.27 -14.65
N TYR A 308 8.53 7.05 -14.32
CA TYR A 308 7.28 6.74 -13.63
C TYR A 308 7.54 6.26 -12.20
N GLN A 309 6.49 6.23 -11.36
CA GLN A 309 6.57 5.82 -9.96
C GLN A 309 7.65 6.57 -9.16
N ALA A 310 7.80 7.87 -9.40
CA ALA A 310 8.89 8.64 -8.83
C ALA A 310 8.85 8.66 -7.30
N PHE A 311 7.71 8.94 -6.67
CA PHE A 311 7.60 8.93 -5.22
C PHE A 311 7.84 7.54 -4.62
N GLU A 312 7.31 6.49 -5.26
CA GLU A 312 7.53 5.12 -4.82
C GLU A 312 9.00 4.72 -4.83
N LYS A 313 9.76 5.14 -5.86
CA LYS A 313 11.20 4.90 -5.95
C LYS A 313 12.03 5.57 -4.86
N PHE A 314 11.52 6.65 -4.26
CA PHE A 314 12.22 7.37 -3.20
C PHE A 314 11.99 6.78 -1.81
N ILE A 315 10.91 6.00 -1.64
CA ILE A 315 10.41 5.61 -0.31
C ILE A 315 10.38 4.10 -0.10
N SER A 316 9.97 3.35 -1.11
CA SER A 316 9.58 1.95 -0.90
C SER A 316 10.78 1.00 -0.83
N GLY A 317 10.57 -0.12 -0.14
CA GLY A 317 11.59 -1.10 0.21
C GLY A 317 12.17 -1.85 -0.98
N MET A 318 11.56 -1.78 -2.17
CA MET A 318 12.19 -2.26 -3.40
C MET A 318 13.43 -1.44 -3.79
N TYR A 319 13.48 -0.14 -3.45
CA TYR A 319 14.45 0.80 -4.02
C TYR A 319 15.47 1.35 -3.03
N LEU A 320 15.18 1.38 -1.72
CA LEU A 320 16.11 1.96 -0.73
C LEU A 320 17.49 1.31 -0.76
N GLY A 321 17.55 -0.03 -0.81
CA GLY A 321 18.81 -0.75 -0.93
C GLY A 321 19.60 -0.40 -2.19
N GLU A 322 18.93 -0.21 -3.32
CA GLU A 322 19.59 0.16 -4.59
C GLU A 322 20.09 1.61 -4.60
N ILE A 323 19.39 2.53 -3.93
CA ILE A 323 19.88 3.90 -3.73
C ILE A 323 21.13 3.87 -2.85
N ALA A 324 21.10 3.16 -1.72
CA ALA A 324 22.25 3.00 -0.83
C ALA A 324 23.43 2.34 -1.55
N ARG A 325 23.18 1.32 -2.38
CA ARG A 325 24.23 0.66 -3.20
C ARG A 325 24.91 1.65 -4.14
N ASN A 326 24.13 2.52 -4.79
CA ASN A 326 24.67 3.52 -5.71
C ASN A 326 25.51 4.58 -4.99
N VAL A 327 25.16 4.95 -3.76
CA VAL A 327 25.99 5.82 -2.90
C VAL A 327 27.26 5.10 -2.44
N ILE A 328 27.16 3.83 -2.02
CA ILE A 328 28.33 3.05 -1.59
C ILE A 328 29.32 2.89 -2.75
N LEU A 329 28.86 2.57 -3.95
CA LEU A 329 29.72 2.48 -5.13
C LEU A 329 30.40 3.81 -5.46
N SER A 330 29.70 4.95 -5.37
CA SER A 330 30.35 6.25 -5.65
C SER A 330 31.44 6.59 -4.64
N LEU A 331 31.34 6.12 -3.41
CA LEU A 331 32.37 6.25 -2.37
C LEU A 331 33.55 5.28 -2.57
N ILE A 332 33.29 4.07 -3.08
CA ILE A 332 34.35 3.13 -3.50
C ILE A 332 35.13 3.71 -4.69
N ASP A 333 34.41 4.28 -5.67
CA ASP A 333 34.97 4.84 -6.91
C ASP A 333 35.50 6.28 -6.75
N ALA A 334 35.48 6.84 -5.54
CA ALA A 334 35.92 8.21 -5.27
C ALA A 334 37.41 8.42 -5.64
N ALA A 335 37.73 9.60 -6.17
CA ALA A 335 39.05 9.95 -6.67
C ALA A 335 39.56 11.26 -6.04
N PRO A 336 40.88 11.43 -5.83
CA PRO A 336 41.97 10.52 -6.21
C PRO A 336 42.17 9.34 -5.26
N ARG A 337 41.45 9.28 -4.13
CA ARG A 337 41.54 8.21 -3.14
C ARG A 337 40.15 7.63 -2.85
N PRO A 338 39.99 6.30 -2.78
CA PRO A 338 38.72 5.69 -2.44
C PRO A 338 38.35 6.02 -0.99
N VAL A 339 37.06 6.24 -0.74
CA VAL A 339 36.53 6.51 0.62
C VAL A 339 36.19 5.21 1.34
N LEU A 340 35.71 4.21 0.62
CA LEU A 340 35.30 2.92 1.18
C LEU A 340 36.15 1.76 0.68
N PHE A 341 36.40 0.79 1.58
CA PHE A 341 36.94 -0.55 1.29
C PHE A 341 38.24 -0.56 0.49
N GLY A 342 39.03 0.52 0.56
CA GLY A 342 40.25 0.68 -0.25
C GLY A 342 40.02 0.58 -1.75
N GLY A 343 38.82 0.92 -2.25
CA GLY A 343 38.47 0.88 -3.67
C GLY A 343 38.02 -0.50 -4.19
N ARG A 344 37.79 -1.46 -3.29
CA ARG A 344 37.28 -2.80 -3.65
C ARG A 344 35.75 -2.84 -3.55
N ALA A 345 35.11 -3.38 -4.58
CA ALA A 345 33.68 -3.70 -4.57
C ALA A 345 33.49 -5.22 -4.61
N SER A 346 32.53 -5.74 -3.84
CA SER A 346 32.13 -7.14 -3.91
C SER A 346 31.24 -7.42 -5.12
N ASP A 347 31.08 -8.70 -5.47
CA ASP A 347 30.16 -9.12 -6.55
C ASP A 347 28.72 -8.66 -6.30
N ALA A 348 28.29 -8.66 -5.03
CA ALA A 348 26.99 -8.16 -4.64
C ALA A 348 26.87 -6.66 -4.94
N LEU A 349 27.83 -5.83 -4.52
CA LEU A 349 27.79 -4.39 -4.78
C LEU A 349 27.88 -4.05 -6.28
N ASN A 350 28.59 -4.84 -7.08
CA ASN A 350 28.70 -4.64 -8.53
C ASN A 350 27.43 -5.03 -9.31
N LYS A 351 26.52 -5.80 -8.69
CA LYS A 351 25.26 -6.23 -9.32
C LYS A 351 24.14 -5.25 -8.99
N GLN A 352 23.40 -4.81 -10.02
CA GLN A 352 22.16 -4.06 -9.82
C GLN A 352 21.19 -4.88 -8.96
N TRP A 353 20.56 -4.26 -7.96
CA TRP A 353 19.74 -4.92 -6.93
C TRP A 353 20.51 -5.88 -6.02
N GLY A 354 21.83 -5.79 -5.97
CA GLY A 354 22.65 -6.64 -5.11
C GLY A 354 22.68 -6.23 -3.63
N LEU A 355 22.00 -5.13 -3.27
CA LEU A 355 21.79 -4.70 -1.89
C LEU A 355 20.30 -4.53 -1.62
N ASP A 356 19.73 -5.42 -0.81
CA ASP A 356 18.33 -5.36 -0.40
C ASP A 356 18.13 -4.41 0.79
N THR A 357 16.94 -3.82 0.90
CA THR A 357 16.56 -2.99 2.06
C THR A 357 16.60 -3.76 3.39
N ALA A 358 16.47 -5.09 3.36
CA ALA A 358 16.67 -5.93 4.54
C ALA A 358 18.11 -5.84 5.11
N VAL A 359 19.12 -5.56 4.27
CA VAL A 359 20.49 -5.32 4.73
C VAL A 359 20.59 -3.99 5.48
N LEU A 360 19.93 -2.94 4.97
CA LEU A 360 19.85 -1.63 5.63
C LEU A 360 19.18 -1.76 7.01
N SER A 361 18.06 -2.50 7.07
CA SER A 361 17.36 -2.82 8.32
C SER A 361 18.27 -3.54 9.31
N GLU A 362 18.99 -4.57 8.87
CA GLU A 362 19.90 -5.35 9.72
C GLU A 362 21.09 -4.51 10.23
N ILE A 363 21.58 -3.56 9.42
CA ILE A 363 22.62 -2.60 9.83
C ILE A 363 22.09 -1.67 10.94
N GLU A 364 20.88 -1.13 10.81
CA GLU A 364 20.28 -0.31 11.86
C GLU A 364 19.93 -1.13 13.10
N GLU A 365 19.47 -2.37 12.96
CA GLU A 365 19.24 -3.29 14.10
C GLU A 365 20.54 -3.56 14.86
N ALA A 366 21.66 -3.76 14.15
CA ALA A 366 22.97 -3.95 14.75
C ALA A 366 23.45 -2.71 15.50
N TRP A 367 23.18 -1.52 14.94
CA TRP A 367 23.51 -0.24 15.56
C TRP A 367 22.68 0.06 16.81
N VAL A 368 21.36 -0.11 16.73
CA VAL A 368 20.42 0.15 17.83
C VAL A 368 20.49 -0.95 18.90
N GLY A 369 20.86 -2.18 18.53
CA GLY A 369 20.86 -3.34 19.43
C GLY A 369 19.48 -3.98 19.53
N LEU A 370 18.89 -4.35 18.39
CA LEU A 370 17.59 -5.02 18.31
C LEU A 370 17.71 -6.47 17.84
N GLY A 371 16.67 -7.27 18.11
CA GLY A 371 16.58 -8.65 17.64
C GLY A 371 17.77 -9.49 18.09
N ARG A 372 18.50 -10.06 17.13
CA ARG A 372 19.69 -10.90 17.42
C ARG A 372 20.91 -10.11 17.92
N PHE A 373 20.85 -8.78 17.83
CA PHE A 373 21.90 -7.87 18.32
C PHE A 373 21.55 -7.24 19.67
N ALA A 374 20.41 -7.63 20.27
CA ALA A 374 20.02 -7.13 21.57
C ALA A 374 21.08 -7.47 22.62
N PRO A 375 21.54 -6.48 23.42
CA PRO A 375 22.49 -6.74 24.48
C PRO A 375 21.89 -7.68 25.53
N LEU A 376 22.75 -8.44 26.20
CA LEU A 376 22.32 -9.24 27.36
C LEU A 376 21.79 -8.30 28.47
N PRO A 377 20.81 -8.75 29.26
CA PRO A 377 20.29 -7.95 30.38
C PRO A 377 21.40 -7.43 31.29
N GLY A 378 21.41 -6.12 31.57
CA GLY A 378 22.46 -5.47 32.38
C GLY A 378 23.72 -5.08 31.61
N LYS A 379 23.71 -5.18 30.27
CA LYS A 379 24.76 -4.65 29.37
C LYS A 379 24.16 -3.68 28.33
N GLU A 380 23.16 -2.88 28.71
CA GLU A 380 22.50 -1.95 27.79
C GLU A 380 23.41 -0.77 27.39
N ASP A 381 24.32 -0.35 28.27
CA ASP A 381 25.27 0.74 28.04
C ASP A 381 26.50 0.26 27.28
N GLU A 382 26.32 -0.03 25.99
CA GLU A 382 27.43 -0.32 25.08
C GLU A 382 27.99 0.95 24.44
N ASP A 383 29.31 1.08 24.45
CA ASP A 383 30.03 2.15 23.77
C ASP A 383 29.87 2.08 22.24
N GLU A 384 30.14 3.20 21.58
CA GLU A 384 30.02 3.34 20.13
C GLU A 384 30.91 2.37 19.34
N GLY A 385 32.10 2.05 19.84
CA GLY A 385 33.01 1.10 19.19
C GLY A 385 32.42 -0.31 19.15
N THR A 386 31.83 -0.76 20.25
CA THR A 386 31.14 -2.07 20.32
C THR A 386 29.97 -2.16 19.35
N ARG A 387 29.19 -1.08 19.21
CA ARG A 387 28.08 -1.00 18.23
C ARG A 387 28.60 -1.05 16.80
N LEU A 388 29.67 -0.30 16.50
CA LEU A 388 30.29 -0.30 15.17
C LEU A 388 30.91 -1.65 14.80
N GLU A 389 31.43 -2.41 15.76
CA GLU A 389 31.90 -3.78 15.50
C GLU A 389 30.76 -4.72 15.07
N ARG A 390 29.56 -4.59 15.64
CA ARG A 390 28.40 -5.35 15.16
C ARG A 390 27.98 -4.95 13.76
N VAL A 391 27.91 -3.64 13.50
CA VAL A 391 27.63 -3.11 12.16
C VAL A 391 28.65 -3.64 11.16
N ARG A 392 29.94 -3.60 11.51
CA ARG A 392 31.03 -4.15 10.70
C ARG A 392 30.82 -5.63 10.40
N GLY A 393 30.43 -6.43 11.40
CA GLY A 393 30.10 -7.85 11.22
C GLY A 393 28.97 -8.07 10.20
N VAL A 394 27.93 -7.25 10.23
CA VAL A 394 26.84 -7.27 9.24
C VAL A 394 27.37 -6.89 7.85
N VAL A 395 28.16 -5.83 7.74
CA VAL A 395 28.75 -5.38 6.47
C VAL A 395 29.62 -6.47 5.84
N VAL A 396 30.52 -7.08 6.61
CA VAL A 396 31.38 -8.19 6.18
C VAL A 396 30.52 -9.35 5.65
N GLN A 397 29.56 -9.82 6.45
CA GLN A 397 28.74 -10.98 6.12
C GLN A 397 27.79 -10.73 4.94
N ARG A 398 27.04 -9.63 4.96
CA ARG A 398 25.96 -9.35 4.00
C ARG A 398 26.49 -8.81 2.68
N LEU A 399 27.58 -8.05 2.68
CA LEU A 399 28.19 -7.53 1.45
C LEU A 399 29.28 -8.44 0.88
N GLY A 400 29.68 -9.50 1.59
CA GLY A 400 30.62 -10.51 1.08
C GLY A 400 32.07 -10.03 1.02
N PHE A 401 32.50 -9.22 1.99
CA PHE A 401 33.90 -8.83 2.14
C PHE A 401 34.65 -9.80 3.06
N ALA A 402 35.98 -9.87 2.93
CA ALA A 402 36.80 -10.47 3.96
C ALA A 402 36.83 -9.56 5.19
N ASP A 403 36.95 -10.14 6.39
CA ASP A 403 37.01 -9.37 7.64
C ASP A 403 38.12 -8.29 7.59
N SER A 404 39.31 -8.65 7.09
CA SER A 404 40.45 -7.72 6.95
C SER A 404 40.22 -6.56 5.98
N ASP A 405 39.19 -6.62 5.14
CA ASP A 405 38.90 -5.61 4.12
C ASP A 405 37.93 -4.52 4.58
N VAL A 406 37.28 -4.70 5.73
CA VAL A 406 36.32 -3.75 6.28
C VAL A 406 36.88 -3.17 7.56
N SER A 407 37.09 -1.86 7.59
CA SER A 407 37.45 -1.14 8.81
C SER A 407 36.22 -0.71 9.60
N ILE A 408 36.43 -0.30 10.85
CA ILE A 408 35.38 0.35 11.66
C ILE A 408 34.87 1.64 11.01
N LYS A 409 35.76 2.36 10.30
CA LYS A 409 35.39 3.57 9.59
C LYS A 409 34.48 3.28 8.40
N ASP A 410 34.74 2.20 7.67
CA ASP A 410 33.85 1.75 6.58
C ASP A 410 32.46 1.42 7.12
N ALA A 411 32.40 0.68 8.24
CA ALA A 411 31.14 0.35 8.90
C ALA A 411 30.34 1.59 9.32
N GLU A 412 31.01 2.59 9.90
CA GLU A 412 30.40 3.87 10.28
C GLU A 412 29.81 4.60 9.05
N ILE A 413 30.57 4.70 7.96
CA ILE A 413 30.15 5.38 6.73
C ILE A 413 28.97 4.64 6.08
N VAL A 414 29.05 3.32 5.94
CA VAL A 414 27.97 2.50 5.37
C VAL A 414 26.70 2.66 6.19
N ARG A 415 26.80 2.63 7.53
CA ARG A 415 25.65 2.86 8.42
C ARG A 415 25.05 4.24 8.20
N LYS A 416 25.85 5.30 8.11
CA LYS A 416 25.35 6.66 7.83
C LYS A 416 24.62 6.74 6.49
N VAL A 417 25.14 6.09 5.44
CA VAL A 417 24.45 6.01 4.14
C VAL A 417 23.09 5.32 4.27
N CYS A 418 23.03 4.19 4.99
CA CYS A 418 21.79 3.47 5.25
C CYS A 418 20.77 4.35 5.99
N SER A 419 21.20 5.03 7.06
CA SER A 419 20.35 5.95 7.83
C SER A 419 19.83 7.09 6.94
N LEU A 420 20.69 7.75 6.16
CA LEU A 420 20.30 8.88 5.29
C LEU A 420 19.21 8.50 4.29
N VAL A 421 19.35 7.33 3.64
CA VAL A 421 18.37 6.85 2.66
C VAL A 421 17.04 6.52 3.34
N ALA A 422 17.07 5.83 4.47
CA ALA A 422 15.87 5.41 5.17
C ALA A 422 15.15 6.56 5.90
N ASP A 423 15.89 7.47 6.53
CA ASP A 423 15.32 8.65 7.21
C ASP A 423 14.62 9.56 6.19
N ARG A 424 15.26 9.79 5.02
CA ARG A 424 14.62 10.52 3.91
C ARG A 424 13.30 9.86 3.48
N ALA A 425 13.30 8.53 3.32
CA ALA A 425 12.10 7.77 2.95
C ALA A 425 10.98 7.90 4.00
N ALA A 426 11.32 7.77 5.28
CA ALA A 426 10.36 7.90 6.38
C ALA A 426 9.79 9.33 6.47
N TRP A 427 10.64 10.35 6.31
CA TRP A 427 10.20 11.76 6.35
C TRP A 427 9.29 12.10 5.16
N MET A 428 9.60 11.61 3.96
CA MET A 428 8.71 11.77 2.80
C MET A 428 7.38 11.00 2.96
N SER A 429 7.38 9.86 3.65
CA SER A 429 6.15 9.14 4.01
C SER A 429 5.24 9.99 4.91
N GLY A 430 5.84 10.76 5.83
CA GLY A 430 5.10 11.71 6.67
C GLY A 430 4.49 12.87 5.89
N CYS A 431 5.13 13.33 4.80
CA CYS A 431 4.53 14.32 3.88
C CYS A 431 3.22 13.81 3.24
N ALA A 432 3.18 12.54 2.82
CA ALA A 432 1.97 11.95 2.23
C ALA A 432 0.82 11.86 3.25
N ILE A 433 1.11 11.43 4.48
CA ILE A 433 0.13 11.41 5.57
C ILE A 433 -0.35 12.83 5.88
N ALA A 434 0.57 13.80 6.04
CA ALA A 434 0.23 15.19 6.30
C ALA A 434 -0.69 15.78 5.22
N ALA A 435 -0.39 15.51 3.94
CA ALA A 435 -1.21 15.95 2.83
C ALA A 435 -2.65 15.41 2.92
N VAL A 436 -2.83 14.12 3.28
CA VAL A 436 -4.17 13.54 3.48
C VAL A 436 -4.90 14.17 4.67
N LEU A 437 -4.20 14.45 5.77
CA LEU A 437 -4.80 15.12 6.93
C LEU A 437 -5.29 16.53 6.57
N VAL A 438 -4.49 17.28 5.82
CA VAL A 438 -4.84 18.63 5.35
C VAL A 438 -5.99 18.57 4.33
N GLN A 439 -5.88 17.71 3.32
CA GLN A 439 -6.91 17.51 2.30
C GLN A 439 -8.28 17.20 2.92
N THR A 440 -8.29 16.40 3.97
CA THR A 440 -9.54 15.99 4.62
C THR A 440 -10.01 16.93 5.73
N GLY A 441 -9.34 18.08 5.91
CA GLY A 441 -9.72 19.10 6.90
C GLY A 441 -9.48 18.70 8.36
N ARG A 442 -8.55 17.77 8.61
CA ARG A 442 -8.15 17.28 9.94
C ARG A 442 -6.85 17.93 10.46
N ALA A 443 -6.18 18.68 9.59
CA ALA A 443 -4.99 19.46 9.89
C ALA A 443 -4.94 20.72 9.03
N HIS A 444 -4.16 21.70 9.49
CA HIS A 444 -3.63 22.78 8.67
C HIS A 444 -2.10 22.65 8.65
N LEU A 445 -1.44 23.20 7.63
CA LEU A 445 0.03 23.23 7.63
C LEU A 445 0.54 24.23 8.67
N ALA A 446 1.49 23.83 9.50
CA ALA A 446 1.97 24.63 10.63
C ALA A 446 2.68 25.95 10.24
N GLU A 447 3.13 26.07 8.98
CA GLU A 447 3.75 27.29 8.43
C GLU A 447 2.72 28.40 8.16
N GLU A 448 1.44 28.06 7.98
CA GLU A 448 0.36 29.03 7.88
C GLU A 448 0.07 29.55 9.29
N GLY A 449 0.85 30.57 9.71
CA GLY A 449 0.80 31.16 11.03
C GLY A 449 -0.63 31.23 11.54
N ALA A 450 -0.88 30.62 12.71
CA ALA A 450 -2.20 30.39 13.28
C ALA A 450 -3.12 31.58 13.02
N SER A 451 -3.91 31.48 11.96
CA SER A 451 -4.93 32.48 11.67
C SER A 451 -5.85 32.47 12.87
N GLU A 452 -6.11 33.63 13.48
CA GLU A 452 -7.14 33.77 14.52
C GLU A 452 -8.53 33.32 14.01
N ASN A 453 -8.66 33.06 12.70
CA ASN A 453 -9.80 32.48 12.00
C ASN A 453 -9.49 31.12 11.33
N ALA A 454 -8.61 30.28 11.90
CA ALA A 454 -8.38 28.94 11.38
C ALA A 454 -9.72 28.17 11.37
N ALA A 455 -10.13 27.71 10.18
CA ALA A 455 -11.36 26.94 10.03
C ALA A 455 -11.35 25.75 11.00
N LYS A 456 -12.44 25.56 11.73
CA LYS A 456 -12.59 24.47 12.70
C LYS A 456 -12.30 23.13 12.00
N LEU A 457 -11.40 22.34 12.58
CA LEU A 457 -11.06 21.01 12.05
C LEU A 457 -12.31 20.11 12.05
N ARG A 458 -12.47 19.29 11.02
CA ARG A 458 -13.67 18.46 10.83
C ARG A 458 -13.87 17.41 11.92
N ASP A 459 -12.81 17.05 12.63
CA ASP A 459 -12.79 16.03 13.67
C ASP A 459 -12.91 16.60 15.10
N ASP A 460 -13.02 17.92 15.27
CA ASP A 460 -13.26 18.58 16.58
C ASP A 460 -12.30 18.10 17.69
N GLY A 461 -11.04 17.84 17.35
CA GLY A 461 -10.02 17.37 18.29
C GLY A 461 -10.08 15.86 18.62
N GLN A 462 -10.89 15.08 17.90
CA GLN A 462 -10.95 13.63 18.07
C GLN A 462 -9.70 12.91 17.54
N ARG A 463 -9.59 11.63 17.88
CA ARG A 463 -8.48 10.76 17.47
C ARG A 463 -8.59 10.45 15.97
N ILE A 464 -7.47 10.51 15.25
CA ILE A 464 -7.41 10.30 13.81
C ILE A 464 -6.80 8.92 13.53
N GLY A 465 -7.60 7.95 13.08
CA GLY A 465 -7.10 6.61 12.76
C GLY A 465 -6.37 6.58 11.41
N VAL A 466 -5.14 6.03 11.41
CA VAL A 466 -4.35 5.75 10.21
C VAL A 466 -3.91 4.27 10.25
N GLY A 467 -4.38 3.50 9.29
CA GLY A 467 -3.99 2.11 9.08
C GLY A 467 -2.74 2.04 8.23
N VAL A 468 -1.73 1.34 8.71
CA VAL A 468 -0.50 1.12 7.94
C VAL A 468 -0.24 -0.37 7.76
N ASP A 469 0.34 -0.76 6.64
CA ASP A 469 0.82 -2.12 6.39
C ASP A 469 2.09 -2.05 5.52
N GLY A 470 2.83 -3.15 5.43
CA GLY A 470 4.05 -3.27 4.65
C GLY A 470 5.32 -3.38 5.47
N SER A 471 6.32 -4.01 4.86
CA SER A 471 7.56 -4.43 5.53
C SER A 471 8.42 -3.30 6.09
N LEU A 472 8.35 -2.07 5.55
CA LEU A 472 9.16 -0.97 6.07
C LEU A 472 8.64 -0.51 7.42
N VAL A 473 7.35 -0.23 7.52
CA VAL A 473 6.75 0.24 8.78
C VAL A 473 6.72 -0.85 9.85
N GLU A 474 6.64 -2.12 9.43
CA GLU A 474 6.62 -3.26 10.35
C GLU A 474 8.01 -3.63 10.89
N PHE A 475 9.04 -3.65 10.03
CA PHE A 475 10.34 -4.23 10.38
C PHE A 475 11.50 -3.25 10.42
N TYR A 476 11.44 -2.13 9.68
CA TYR A 476 12.58 -1.22 9.62
C TYR A 476 12.70 -0.40 10.92
N PRO A 477 13.85 -0.47 11.63
CA PRO A 477 14.01 0.22 12.91
C PRO A 477 13.70 1.71 12.84
N ASN A 478 12.87 2.19 13.78
CA ASN A 478 12.50 3.61 13.94
C ASN A 478 11.79 4.26 12.73
N PHE A 479 11.32 3.50 11.73
CA PHE A 479 10.68 4.07 10.55
C PHE A 479 9.43 4.89 10.91
N GLU A 480 8.55 4.37 11.78
CA GLU A 480 7.39 5.14 12.26
C GLU A 480 7.82 6.38 13.05
N THR A 481 8.84 6.28 13.90
CA THR A 481 9.36 7.41 14.68
C THR A 481 9.80 8.54 13.77
N LYS A 482 10.59 8.24 12.73
CA LYS A 482 11.06 9.22 11.73
C LYS A 482 9.94 9.80 10.89
N MET A 483 8.97 8.97 10.50
CA MET A 483 7.76 9.43 9.83
C MET A 483 6.97 10.42 10.70
N ARG A 484 6.84 10.14 12.01
CA ARG A 484 6.18 11.04 12.97
C ARG A 484 6.92 12.35 13.21
N GLU A 485 8.26 12.35 13.21
CA GLU A 485 9.05 13.58 13.30
C GLU A 485 8.68 14.58 12.19
N SER A 486 8.66 14.12 10.94
CA SER A 486 8.25 14.97 9.80
C SER A 486 6.78 15.39 9.86
N LEU A 487 5.88 14.49 10.29
CA LEU A 487 4.47 14.80 10.47
C LEU A 487 4.28 15.91 11.51
N ARG A 488 4.99 15.83 12.65
CA ARG A 488 4.98 16.87 13.70
C ARG A 488 5.44 18.23 13.17
N ILE A 489 6.47 18.27 12.33
CA ILE A 489 6.94 19.51 11.69
C ILE A 489 5.85 20.10 10.80
N LEU A 490 5.14 19.25 10.05
CA LEU A 490 4.17 19.69 9.04
C LEU A 490 2.82 20.14 9.61
N VAL A 491 2.29 19.42 10.60
CA VAL A 491 0.93 19.67 11.15
C VAL A 491 0.91 20.11 12.61
N GLY A 492 2.09 20.23 13.23
CA GLY A 492 2.24 20.60 14.64
C GLY A 492 2.07 19.42 15.62
N PRO A 493 2.57 19.57 16.85
CA PRO A 493 2.58 18.50 17.85
C PRO A 493 1.17 18.12 18.35
N GLU A 494 0.24 19.07 18.39
CA GLU A 494 -1.13 18.80 18.82
C GLU A 494 -1.83 17.82 17.87
N VAL A 495 -1.82 18.11 16.57
CA VAL A 495 -2.42 17.23 15.55
C VAL A 495 -1.69 15.89 15.51
N GLU A 496 -0.35 15.89 15.48
CA GLU A 496 0.44 14.65 15.43
C GLU A 496 0.13 13.70 16.59
N SER A 497 -0.09 14.23 17.80
CA SER A 497 -0.45 13.44 18.98
C SER A 497 -1.83 12.76 18.87
N ARG A 498 -2.74 13.32 18.05
CA ARG A 498 -4.08 12.75 17.79
C ARG A 498 -4.05 11.69 16.71
N VAL A 499 -3.01 11.65 15.87
CA VAL A 499 -2.84 10.64 14.81
C VAL A 499 -2.48 9.30 15.45
N ASN A 500 -3.39 8.34 15.35
CA ASN A 500 -3.16 6.97 15.75
C ASN A 500 -2.82 6.09 14.54
N ILE A 501 -1.54 6.00 14.27
CA ILE A 501 -0.97 5.01 13.35
C ILE A 501 -1.06 3.63 14.00
N GLY A 502 -1.50 2.62 13.25
CA GLY A 502 -1.45 1.24 13.72
C GLY A 502 -1.57 0.24 12.58
N MET A 503 -0.97 -0.93 12.79
CA MET A 503 -0.91 -1.98 11.78
C MET A 503 -2.31 -2.46 11.37
N ALA A 504 -2.56 -2.50 10.07
CA ALA A 504 -3.73 -3.13 9.47
C ALA A 504 -3.43 -4.60 9.22
N LYS A 505 -3.62 -5.43 10.25
CA LYS A 505 -3.36 -6.87 10.17
C LYS A 505 -4.21 -7.49 9.04
N ASP A 506 -3.53 -8.18 8.11
CA ASP A 506 -4.13 -8.84 6.96
C ASP A 506 -5.05 -7.94 6.11
N GLY A 507 -4.58 -6.73 5.78
CA GLY A 507 -5.34 -5.74 5.00
C GLY A 507 -5.96 -6.28 3.71
N SER A 508 -5.28 -7.15 2.97
CA SER A 508 -5.82 -7.76 1.74
C SER A 508 -6.78 -8.93 1.96
N GLY A 509 -6.78 -9.59 3.12
CA GLY A 509 -7.75 -10.65 3.43
C GLY A 509 -8.97 -10.07 4.13
N VAL A 510 -8.75 -9.56 5.35
CA VAL A 510 -9.79 -9.00 6.21
C VAL A 510 -10.42 -7.76 5.58
N GLY A 511 -9.62 -6.93 4.94
CA GLY A 511 -10.12 -5.73 4.25
C GLY A 511 -11.00 -6.03 3.05
N ALA A 512 -10.72 -7.10 2.28
CA ALA A 512 -11.60 -7.51 1.18
C ALA A 512 -12.95 -8.03 1.70
N ALA A 513 -12.93 -8.85 2.75
CA ALA A 513 -14.12 -9.32 3.44
C ALA A 513 -14.98 -8.15 3.98
N LEU A 514 -14.34 -7.16 4.62
CA LEU A 514 -15.01 -5.94 5.09
C LEU A 514 -15.55 -5.09 3.94
N CYS A 515 -14.89 -5.10 2.78
CA CYS A 515 -15.41 -4.42 1.59
C CYS A 515 -16.66 -5.13 1.04
N ALA A 516 -16.67 -6.46 1.04
CA ALA A 516 -17.86 -7.24 0.67
C ALA A 516 -19.04 -6.95 1.61
N LEU A 517 -18.80 -6.85 2.92
CA LEU A 517 -19.77 -6.37 3.90
C LEU A 517 -20.30 -4.97 3.55
N VAL A 518 -19.41 -4.02 3.23
CA VAL A 518 -19.80 -2.66 2.86
C VAL A 518 -20.64 -2.66 1.57
N ALA A 519 -20.31 -3.52 0.60
CA ALA A 519 -21.09 -3.69 -0.63
C ALA A 519 -22.53 -4.12 -0.35
N ILE A 520 -22.71 -5.14 0.49
CA ILE A 520 -24.04 -5.62 0.90
C ILE A 520 -24.83 -4.54 1.61
N LYS A 521 -24.20 -3.82 2.57
CA LYS A 521 -24.85 -2.71 3.27
C LYS A 521 -25.34 -1.63 2.30
N GLN A 522 -24.53 -1.29 1.30
CA GLN A 522 -24.90 -0.29 0.29
C GLN A 522 -26.06 -0.76 -0.59
N GLN A 523 -26.05 -2.02 -1.05
CA GLN A 523 -27.14 -2.60 -1.83
C GLN A 523 -28.46 -2.59 -1.05
N HIS A 524 -28.44 -3.00 0.23
CA HIS A 524 -29.63 -2.97 1.09
C HIS A 524 -30.17 -1.55 1.28
N SER A 525 -29.27 -0.58 1.47
CA SER A 525 -29.66 0.83 1.60
C SER A 525 -30.34 1.35 0.34
N LEU A 526 -29.80 1.05 -0.86
CA LEU A 526 -30.38 1.45 -2.14
C LEU A 526 -31.74 0.80 -2.40
N GLN A 527 -31.92 -0.48 -2.05
CA GLN A 527 -33.21 -1.16 -2.14
C GLN A 527 -34.25 -0.48 -1.23
N GLN A 528 -33.93 -0.19 0.02
CA GLN A 528 -34.84 0.49 0.96
C GLN A 528 -35.26 1.89 0.47
N HIS A 529 -34.38 2.64 -0.18
CA HIS A 529 -34.70 3.95 -0.76
C HIS A 529 -35.59 3.83 -2.01
N THR A 530 -35.42 2.76 -2.80
CA THR A 530 -36.24 2.51 -4.00
C THR A 530 -37.67 2.12 -3.65
N TYR A 531 -37.88 1.40 -2.54
CA TYR A 531 -39.24 1.09 -2.05
C TYR A 531 -40.00 2.28 -1.45
N GLN A 532 -39.31 3.41 -1.20
CA GLN A 532 -39.94 4.64 -0.70
C GLN A 532 -40.21 5.68 -1.80
N ALA A 533 -39.74 5.46 -3.04
CA ALA A 533 -39.97 6.35 -4.17
C ALA A 533 -40.95 5.71 -5.16
N ASP A 534 -42.09 6.36 -5.43
CA ASP A 534 -43.07 5.91 -6.42
C ASP A 534 -42.42 5.76 -7.82
N PRO A 535 -42.74 4.71 -8.60
CA PRO A 535 -42.04 4.40 -9.83
C PRO A 535 -42.44 5.37 -10.96
N VAL A 536 -41.57 6.31 -11.29
CA VAL A 536 -41.65 7.05 -12.56
C VAL A 536 -40.81 6.32 -13.61
N HIS A 537 -41.48 5.87 -14.65
CA HIS A 537 -40.91 5.13 -15.77
C HIS A 537 -40.02 6.04 -16.62
N ILE A 538 -38.70 5.83 -16.60
CA ILE A 538 -37.77 6.48 -17.53
C ILE A 538 -36.95 5.39 -18.25
N GLN A 539 -37.13 5.29 -19.58
CA GLN A 539 -36.34 4.42 -20.44
C GLN A 539 -34.93 5.00 -20.64
N PRO A 540 -33.85 4.18 -20.60
CA PRO A 540 -32.50 4.65 -20.89
C PRO A 540 -32.25 4.66 -22.41
N GLN A 541 -31.89 5.82 -22.97
CA GLN A 541 -31.21 5.93 -24.25
C GLN A 541 -29.69 5.93 -23.99
N VAL A 542 -28.98 4.94 -24.54
CA VAL A 542 -27.52 4.83 -24.48
C VAL A 542 -26.96 5.19 -25.85
N SER A 543 -26.13 6.24 -25.94
CA SER A 543 -25.33 6.55 -27.14
C SER A 543 -23.89 6.09 -26.95
N THR A 544 -23.51 5.02 -27.66
CA THR A 544 -22.23 4.29 -27.53
C THR A 544 -21.08 4.82 -28.40
N GLN A 545 -21.00 6.13 -28.71
CA GLN A 545 -20.04 6.63 -29.72
C GLN A 545 -18.88 7.50 -29.23
N GLU A 546 -18.86 7.97 -27.98
CA GLU A 546 -17.77 8.86 -27.51
C GLU A 546 -16.60 8.16 -26.81
N ASN A 547 -16.75 6.90 -26.38
CA ASN A 547 -15.70 6.18 -25.62
C ASN A 547 -14.58 5.55 -26.48
N LEU A 548 -14.69 5.55 -27.81
CA LEU A 548 -13.69 4.93 -28.69
C LEU A 548 -12.51 5.86 -29.04
N ALA A 549 -12.60 7.16 -28.78
CA ALA A 549 -11.51 8.11 -29.02
C ALA A 549 -10.40 8.05 -27.94
N TYR A 550 -10.71 7.53 -26.75
CA TYR A 550 -9.79 7.43 -25.60
C TYR A 550 -8.68 6.38 -25.78
N VAL A 551 -8.95 5.31 -26.52
CA VAL A 551 -8.00 4.19 -26.72
C VAL A 551 -6.75 4.59 -27.52
N SER A 552 -6.80 5.71 -28.26
CA SER A 552 -5.69 6.16 -29.10
C SER A 552 -4.63 7.00 -28.37
N SER A 553 -4.91 7.56 -27.18
CA SER A 553 -3.97 8.47 -26.50
C SER A 553 -3.12 7.80 -25.41
N MET A 554 -3.40 6.55 -25.03
CA MET A 554 -2.62 5.77 -24.05
C MET A 554 -1.55 4.86 -24.66
N ARG A 555 -1.32 4.92 -25.98
CA ARG A 555 -0.31 4.11 -26.69
C ARG A 555 0.97 4.89 -27.06
N SER A 556 1.20 6.06 -26.48
CA SER A 556 2.36 6.92 -26.77
C SER A 556 3.13 7.31 -25.52
#